data_AF-A0A6P1BUN3-F1
#
_entry.id   AF-A0A6P1BUN3-F1
#
_cell.length_a   1.000
_cell.length_b   1.000
_cell.length_c   1.000
_cell.angle_alpha   90.00
_cell.angle_beta   90.00
_cell.angle_gamma   90.00
#
_symmetry.space_group_name_H-M   'P 1'
#
loop_
_entity.id
_entity.type
_entity.pdbx_description
1 polymer ?
#
loop_
_entity_poly.entity_id
_entity_poly.type
_entity_poly.pdbx_seq_one_letter_code
_entity_poly.pdbx_strand_id
1 'polypeptide(L)' 'DVDPLAWLTQTLERVANRWPISNIDQLMPWNYKP' A
#
# COMPACT_ATOMS: atom_id res chain seq x y z
N ASP A 1 -8.99 12.29 3.60
CA ASP A 1 -7.58 12.56 3.91
C ASP A 1 -6.95 11.24 4.32
N VAL A 2 -5.83 10.84 3.71
CA VAL A 2 -5.16 9.56 4.00
C VAL A 2 -4.03 9.86 4.95
N ASP A 3 -3.98 9.18 6.10
CA ASP A 3 -2.82 9.27 6.98
C ASP A 3 -1.58 8.73 6.25
N PRO A 4 -0.57 9.56 5.98
CA PRO A 4 0.62 9.15 5.24
C PRO A 4 1.37 8.00 5.90
N LEU A 5 1.37 7.95 7.24
CA LEU A 5 2.09 6.93 8.01
C LEU A 5 1.35 5.59 7.96
N ALA A 6 0.02 5.62 8.04
CA ALA A 6 -0.79 4.41 7.97
C ALA A 6 -0.73 3.77 6.59
N TRP A 7 -0.76 4.57 5.52
CA TRP A 7 -0.58 4.09 4.15
C TRP A 7 0.83 3.51 3.90
N LEU A 8 1.88 4.19 4.37
CA LEU A 8 3.26 3.72 4.20
C LEU A 8 3.47 2.36 4.87
N THR A 9 2.96 2.19 6.09
CA THR A 9 3.03 0.92 6.85
C THR A 9 2.41 -0.22 6.05
N GLN A 10 1.17 -0.05 5.59
CA GLN A 10 0.47 -1.06 4.79
C GLN A 10 1.22 -1.38 3.48
N THR A 11 1.79 -0.37 2.84
CA THR A 11 2.53 -0.55 1.59
C THR A 11 3.80 -1.38 1.81
N LEU A 12 4.55 -1.08 2.87
CA LEU A 12 5.75 -1.84 3.24
C LEU A 12 5.41 -3.29 3.59
N GLU A 13 4.31 -3.53 4.32
CA GLU A 13 3.82 -4.88 4.62
C GLU A 13 3.49 -5.67 3.34
N ARG A 14 2.80 -5.05 2.39
CA ARG A 14 2.48 -5.70 1.10
C ARG A 14 3.75 -6.04 0.31
N VAL A 15 4.70 -5.11 0.22
CA VAL A 15 5.98 -5.32 -0.47
C VAL A 15 6.77 -6.46 0.19
N ALA A 16 6.85 -6.49 1.52
CA ALA A 16 7.50 -7.57 2.26
C ALA A 16 6.83 -8.94 2.02
N ASN A 17 5.51 -8.95 1.81
CA ASN A 17 4.72 -10.15 1.47
C ASN A 17 4.80 -10.59 0.00
N ARG A 18 5.79 -10.09 -0.77
CA ARG A 18 5.95 -10.40 -2.20
C ARG A 18 4.71 -10.06 -3.03
N TRP A 19 4.17 -8.86 -2.82
CA TRP A 19 3.05 -8.34 -3.60
C TRP A 19 3.31 -8.51 -5.11
N PRO A 20 2.35 -9.03 -5.88
CA PRO A 20 2.52 -9.19 -7.30
C PRO A 20 2.65 -7.81 -7.97
N ILE A 21 3.65 -7.67 -8.84
CA ILE A 21 3.91 -6.43 -9.61
C ILE A 21 2.69 -5.99 -10.43
N SER A 22 1.85 -6.92 -10.87
CA SER A 22 0.60 -6.65 -11.59
C SER A 22 -0.39 -5.79 -10.81
N ASN A 23 -0.23 -5.69 -9.48
CA ASN A 23 -1.16 -5.00 -8.58
C ASN A 23 -0.49 -3.77 -7.92
N ILE A 24 0.56 -3.21 -8.54
CA ILE A 24 1.27 -2.01 -8.04
C ILE A 24 0.33 -0.81 -7.89
N ASP A 25 -0.66 -0.67 -8.77
CA ASP A 25 -1.68 0.36 -8.70
C ASP A 25 -2.41 0.37 -7.36
N GLN A 26 -2.61 -0.80 -6.74
CA GLN A 26 -3.28 -0.94 -5.44
C GLN A 26 -2.41 -0.50 -4.25
N LEU A 27 -1.13 -0.23 -4.46
CA LEU A 27 -0.22 0.32 -3.45
C LEU A 27 -0.31 1.85 -3.39
N MET A 28 -0.99 2.49 -4.33
CA MET A 28 -1.06 3.95 -4.36
C MET A 28 -1.88 4.52 -3.19
N PRO A 29 -1.59 5.74 -2.70
CA PRO A 29 -2.23 6.32 -1.51
C PRO A 29 -3.75 6.41 -1.62
N TRP A 30 -4.29 6.65 -2.81
CA TRP A 30 -5.73 6.72 -3.05
C TRP A 30 -6.43 5.36 -2.97
N ASN A 31 -5.68 4.26 -3.03
CA ASN A 31 -6.18 2.89 -2.84
C ASN A 31 -6.00 2.40 -1.39
N TYR A 32 -5.52 3.26 -0.49
CA TYR A 32 -5.44 2.94 0.92
C TYR A 32 -6.82 2.61 1.48
N LYS A 33 -6.92 1.43 2.07
CA LYS A 33 -8.09 0.98 2.84
C LYS A 33 -7.58 0.58 4.21
N PRO A 34 -7.94 1.32 5.28
CA PRO A 34 -7.55 0.95 6.63
C PRO A 34 -8.05 -0.43 7.02
#